data_AF-A0A358U163-F1
#
_entry.id   AF-A0A358U163-F1
#
_cell.length_a   1.000
_cell.length_b   1.000
_cell.length_c   1.000
_cell.angle_alpha   90.00
_cell.angle_beta   90.00
_cell.angle_gamma   90.00
#
_symmetry.space_group_name_H-M   'P 1'
#
loop_
_entity.id
_entity.type
_entity.pdbx_description
1 polymer ?
#
loop_
_entity_poly.entity_id
_entity_poly.type
_entity_poly.pdbx_seq_one_letter_code
_entity_poly.pdbx_strand_id
1 'polypeptide(L)' 'LTLSEAQTVMETVITKNIFNSPSGELAGIRDIRVIDMTTNDLYDPPVT' A
#
# COMPACT_ATOMS: atom_id res chain seq x y z
N LEU A 1 -4.90 -7.78 -7.37
CA LEU A 1 -5.28 -6.52 -6.69
C LEU A 1 -6.47 -5.92 -7.39
N THR A 2 -7.51 -5.59 -6.64
CA THR A 2 -8.74 -4.94 -7.09
C THR A 2 -8.84 -3.51 -6.56
N LEU A 3 -9.74 -2.71 -7.14
CA LEU A 3 -10.02 -1.35 -6.64
C LEU A 3 -10.46 -1.36 -5.17
N SER A 4 -11.35 -2.29 -4.80
CA SER A 4 -11.87 -2.39 -3.43
C SER A 4 -10.76 -2.69 -2.43
N GLU A 5 -9.85 -3.59 -2.76
CA GLU A 5 -8.71 -3.93 -1.90
C GLU A 5 -7.79 -2.71 -1.72
N ALA A 6 -7.51 -1.96 -2.79
CA ALA A 6 -6.70 -0.76 -2.72
C ALA A 6 -7.36 0.33 -1.86
N GLN A 7 -8.68 0.52 -1.99
CA GLN A 7 -9.44 1.48 -1.18
C GLN A 7 -9.42 1.11 0.30
N THR A 8 -9.67 -0.16 0.64
CA THR A 8 -9.65 -0.62 2.04
C THR A 8 -8.30 -0.41 2.71
N VAL A 9 -7.19 -0.60 1.98
CA VAL A 9 -5.85 -0.30 2.50
C VAL A 9 -5.69 1.20 2.77
N MET A 10 -6.07 2.05 1.82
CA MET A 10 -5.95 3.51 1.98
C MET A 10 -6.86 4.06 3.09
N GLU A 11 -8.07 3.51 3.25
CA GLU A 11 -8.97 3.82 4.37
C GLU A 11 -8.32 3.43 5.70
N THR A 12 -7.69 2.26 5.77
CA THR A 12 -6.97 1.82 6.97
C THR A 12 -5.83 2.78 7.33
N VAL A 13 -5.09 3.29 6.34
CA VAL A 13 -4.02 4.28 6.53
C VAL A 13 -4.56 5.57 7.15
N ILE A 14 -5.70 6.06 6.66
CA ILE A 14 -6.36 7.27 7.17
C ILE A 14 -6.90 7.02 8.58
N THR A 15 -7.63 5.92 8.80
CA THR A 15 -8.20 5.58 10.13
C THR A 15 -7.13 5.40 11.19
N LYS A 16 -5.98 4.82 10.83
CA LYS A 16 -4.85 4.68 11.76
C LYS A 16 -4.04 5.95 11.93
N ASN A 17 -4.34 6.99 11.15
CA ASN A 17 -3.69 8.30 11.19
C ASN A 17 -2.15 8.21 11.22
N ILE A 18 -1.60 7.32 10.40
CA ILE A 18 -0.16 7.03 10.42
C ILE A 18 0.67 8.12 9.72
N PHE A 19 0.02 9.03 8.99
CA PHE A 19 0.66 10.16 8.32
C PHE A 19 0.24 11.47 8.99
N ASN A 20 1.15 12.01 9.80
CA ASN A 20 1.02 13.32 10.40
C ASN A 20 2.01 14.29 9.75
N SER A 21 1.50 15.39 9.20
CA SER A 21 2.31 16.48 8.66
C SER A 21 2.12 17.74 9.50
N PRO A 22 3.01 18.74 9.40
CA PRO A 22 2.80 20.04 10.06
C PRO A 22 1.48 20.74 9.65
N SER A 23 0.96 20.39 8.47
CA SER A 23 -0.31 20.91 7.94
C SER A 23 -1.53 20.10 8.40
N GLY A 24 -1.33 19.05 9.21
CA GLY A 24 -2.36 18.17 9.72
C GLY A 24 -2.35 16.76 9.10
N GLU A 25 -3.45 16.06 9.34
CA GLU A 25 -3.70 14.67 8.97
C GLU A 25 -4.23 14.54 7.54
N LEU A 26 -4.25 13.30 7.02
CA LEU A 26 -4.89 13.02 5.74
C LEU A 26 -6.42 13.15 5.86
N ALA A 27 -7.01 14.07 5.09
CA ALA A 27 -8.45 14.30 5.12
C ALA A 27 -9.27 13.22 4.37
N GLY A 28 -8.65 12.46 3.48
CA GLY A 28 -9.36 11.49 2.65
C GLY A 28 -8.52 10.95 1.49
N ILE A 29 -9.14 10.06 0.70
CA ILE A 29 -8.57 9.53 -0.54
C ILE A 29 -8.88 10.48 -1.69
N ARG A 30 -7.84 10.93 -2.40
CA ARG A 30 -7.99 11.77 -3.61
C ARG A 30 -7.82 10.97 -4.90
N ASP A 31 -6.79 10.14 -4.97
CA ASP A 31 -6.45 9.31 -6.11
C ASP A 31 -5.67 8.08 -5.63
N ILE A 32 -5.70 7.00 -6.42
CA ILE A 32 -4.98 5.76 -6.13
C ILE A 32 -4.23 5.32 -7.38
N ARG A 33 -2.90 5.29 -7.28
CA ARG A 33 -2.04 4.65 -8.27
C ARG A 33 -1.45 3.38 -7.70
N VAL A 34 -1.75 2.27 -8.35
CA VAL A 34 -1.13 0.97 -8.08
C VAL A 34 0.08 0.81 -8.98
N ILE A 35 1.22 0.50 -8.39
CA ILE A 35 2.41 0.03 -9.10
C ILE A 35 2.63 -1.42 -8.65
N ASP A 36 2.47 -2.35 -9.58
CA ASP A 36 2.75 -3.75 -9.32
C ASP A 36 4.21 -4.07 -9.68
N MET A 37 4.90 -4.76 -8.79
CA MET A 37 6.28 -5.22 -8.98
C MET A 37 6.31 -6.72 -8.66
N THR A 38 5.84 -7.52 -9.60
CA THR A 38 5.97 -8.97 -9.53
C THR A 38 7.41 -9.36 -9.83
N THR A 39 8.15 -9.81 -8.81
CA THR A 39 9.44 -10.46 -9.00
C THR A 39 9.21 -11.96 -8.99
N ASN A 40 9.51 -12.63 -10.10
CA ASN A 40 9.56 -14.08 -10.12
C ASN A 40 10.84 -14.51 -9.43
N ASP A 41 10.72 -15.39 -8.44
CA ASP A 41 11.89 -16.04 -7.88
C ASP A 41 12.50 -16.98 -8.93
N LEU A 42 13.79 -16.78 -9.21
CA LEU A 42 14.55 -17.56 -10.17
C LEU A 42 15.68 -18.37 -9.51
N TYR A 43 15.88 -18.24 -8.20
CA TYR A 43 16.98 -18.87 -7.48
C TYR A 43 16.45 -19.76 -6.35
N ASP A 44 16.54 -21.07 -6.56
CA ASP A 44 16.35 -22.05 -5.49
C ASP A 44 17.71 -22.39 -4.86
N PRO A 45 17.96 -22.04 -3.59
CA PRO A 45 19.24 -22.35 -2.94
C PRO A 45 19.47 -23.87 -2.84
N PRO A 46 20.71 -24.35 -3.01
CA PRO A 46 21.01 -25.77 -2.82
C PRO A 46 20.73 -26.17 -1.36
N VAL A 47 19.95 -27.24 -1.18
CA VAL A 47 19.73 -27.85 0.15
C VAL A 47 21.05 -28.47 0.63
N THR A 48 21.56 -27.98 1.76
CA THR A 48 22.75 -28.51 2.45
C THR A 48 22.37 -29.57 3.46
#